data_AF-A0AAD2D5I0-F1
#
_entry.id   AF-A0AAD2D5I0-F1
#
_cell.length_a   1.000
_cell.length_b   1.000
_cell.length_c   1.000
_cell.angle_alpha   90.00
_cell.angle_beta   90.00
_cell.angle_gamma   90.00
#
_symmetry.space_group_name_H-M   'P 1'
#
loop_
_entity.id
_entity.type
_entity.pdbx_description
1 polymer ?
#
loop_
_entity_poly.entity_id
_entity_poly.type
_entity_poly.pdbx_seq_one_letter_code
_entity_poly.pdbx_strand_id
1 'polypeptide(L)'
;MWKLHFALWYWSQVFWIVPSFLIVVHNFIYKPPYDVMICSDTKGAQPPPNGPKEYKVIRSNKYDRIFKLYLLTGIIYYISDTIYLMMKYGFDLEACELSMFIHHMCTLATSFYIIQADHYPWFLSFSISFHCFLILFPWIGFLNYIYISGYICYAYAMTLHPWNKSPLFWRILVTAAILVIPIAMLFFNNCNNANTY
;
A
#
# COMPACT_ATOMS: atom_id res chain seq x y z
N MET A 1 -8.26 -11.19 -25.21
CA MET A 1 -8.36 -10.94 -23.76
C MET A 1 -7.15 -10.20 -23.20
N TRP A 2 -5.91 -10.64 -23.45
CA TRP A 2 -4.68 -9.98 -22.94
C TRP A 2 -4.57 -8.47 -23.25
N LYS A 3 -4.81 -8.05 -24.51
CA LYS A 3 -4.79 -6.61 -24.88
C LYS A 3 -5.78 -5.75 -24.10
N LEU A 4 -6.96 -6.29 -23.79
CA LEU A 4 -7.99 -5.58 -23.03
C LEU A 4 -7.61 -5.46 -21.55
N HIS A 5 -7.08 -6.54 -20.95
CA HIS A 5 -6.56 -6.53 -19.59
C HIS A 5 -5.45 -5.49 -19.43
N PHE A 6 -4.46 -5.48 -20.34
CA PHE A 6 -3.37 -4.51 -20.31
C PHE A 6 -3.85 -3.07 -20.51
N ALA A 7 -4.78 -2.85 -21.44
CA ALA A 7 -5.37 -1.53 -21.65
C ALA A 7 -6.10 -1.02 -20.41
N LEU A 8 -6.95 -1.85 -19.79
CA LEU A 8 -7.67 -1.49 -18.56
C LEU A 8 -6.72 -1.24 -17.39
N TRP A 9 -5.67 -2.05 -17.27
CA TRP A 9 -4.64 -1.86 -16.25
C TRP A 9 -3.95 -0.52 -16.43
N TYR A 10 -3.36 -0.26 -17.59
CA TYR A 10 -2.64 0.97 -17.84
C TYR A 10 -3.54 2.20 -17.64
N TRP A 11 -4.79 2.14 -18.12
CA TRP A 11 -5.77 3.21 -17.92
C TRP A 11 -6.06 3.45 -16.43
N SER A 12 -6.22 2.38 -15.65
CA SER A 12 -6.45 2.50 -14.21
C SER A 12 -5.28 3.19 -13.51
N GLN A 13 -4.04 2.86 -13.87
CA GLN A 13 -2.85 3.45 -13.27
C GLN A 13 -2.73 4.94 -13.62
N VAL A 14 -2.92 5.31 -14.89
CA VAL A 14 -2.90 6.72 -15.33
C VAL A 14 -4.01 7.53 -14.68
N PHE A 15 -5.22 6.96 -14.58
CA PHE A 15 -6.36 7.66 -14.00
C PHE A 15 -6.15 7.91 -12.50
N TRP A 16 -5.56 6.95 -11.78
CA TRP A 16 -5.43 7.02 -10.33
C TRP A 16 -4.14 7.66 -9.83
N ILE A 17 -3.07 7.72 -10.63
CA ILE A 17 -1.78 8.25 -10.20
C ILE A 17 -1.90 9.71 -9.75
N VAL A 18 -2.55 10.57 -10.53
CA VAL A 18 -2.66 11.99 -10.22
C VAL A 18 -3.54 12.22 -8.98
N PRO A 19 -4.78 11.69 -8.89
CA PRO A 19 -5.62 11.90 -7.71
C PRO A 19 -5.01 11.32 -6.42
N SER A 20 -4.43 10.12 -6.49
CA SER A 20 -3.83 9.48 -5.31
C SER A 20 -2.63 10.28 -4.79
N PHE A 21 -1.76 10.76 -5.68
CA PHE A 21 -0.59 11.55 -5.28
C PHE A 21 -0.96 12.94 -4.76
N LEU A 22 -2.01 13.57 -5.30
CA LEU A 22 -2.54 14.81 -4.75
C LEU A 22 -3.05 14.62 -3.31
N ILE A 23 -3.68 13.47 -3.01
CA ILE A 23 -4.08 13.13 -1.63
C ILE A 23 -2.86 12.94 -0.73
N VAL A 24 -1.81 12.26 -1.21
CA VAL A 24 -0.56 12.09 -0.45
C VAL A 24 0.05 13.45 -0.10
N VAL A 25 0.18 14.35 -1.07
CA VAL A 25 0.71 15.71 -0.87
C VAL A 25 -0.15 16.49 0.10
N HIS A 26 -1.48 16.45 -0.05
CA HIS A 26 -2.41 17.07 0.88
C HIS A 26 -2.22 16.53 2.30
N ASN A 27 -2.17 15.21 2.49
CA ASN A 27 -2.01 14.60 3.81
C ASN A 27 -0.63 14.84 4.40
N PHE A 28 0.39 15.10 3.59
CA PHE A 28 1.71 15.50 4.06
C PHE A 28 1.72 16.95 4.59
N ILE A 29 1.15 17.88 3.83
CA ILE A 29 1.09 19.32 4.17
C ILE A 29 0.17 19.54 5.38
N TYR A 30 -1.02 18.95 5.36
CA TYR A 30 -2.05 19.13 6.38
C TYR A 30 -2.10 17.97 7.38
N LYS A 31 -0.94 17.35 7.64
CA LYS A 31 -0.86 16.22 8.57
C LYS A 31 -1.36 16.63 9.97
N PRO A 32 -2.25 15.84 10.57
CA PRO A 32 -2.64 16.06 11.96
C PRO A 32 -1.44 15.96 12.92
N PRO A 33 -1.52 16.58 14.11
CA PRO A 33 -0.52 16.40 15.16
C PRO A 33 -0.65 14.98 15.75
N TYR A 34 -0.03 13.99 15.09
CA TYR A 34 -0.13 12.57 15.43
C TYR A 34 0.38 12.23 16.85
N ASP A 35 1.28 13.05 17.38
CA ASP A 35 1.84 12.91 18.74
C ASP A 35 0.79 13.02 19.85
N VAL A 36 -0.31 13.76 19.63
CA VAL A 36 -1.39 13.96 20.61
C VAL A 36 -2.70 13.25 20.23
N MET A 37 -2.65 12.36 19.24
CA MET A 37 -3.84 11.68 18.73
C MET A 37 -3.89 10.20 19.12
N ILE A 38 -5.07 9.59 19.09
CA ILE A 38 -5.25 8.13 19.28
C ILE A 38 -6.04 7.51 18.13
N CYS A 39 -5.76 6.25 17.80
CA CYS A 39 -6.48 5.56 16.73
C CYS A 39 -7.91 5.20 17.18
N SER A 40 -8.87 5.25 16.26
CA SER A 40 -10.29 4.99 16.54
C SER A 40 -10.59 3.54 16.93
N ASP A 41 -9.77 2.60 16.48
CA ASP A 41 -9.86 1.17 16.80
C ASP A 41 -9.32 0.85 18.20
N THR A 42 -8.64 1.80 18.84
CA THR A 42 -8.18 1.69 20.23
C THR A 42 -9.18 2.19 21.26
N LYS A 43 -10.49 2.15 20.97
CA LYS A 43 -11.55 2.57 21.92
C LYS A 43 -11.38 1.83 23.26
N GLY A 44 -11.02 2.58 24.30
CA GLY A 44 -10.73 2.06 25.65
C GLY A 44 -9.25 2.05 26.04
N ALA A 45 -8.33 2.35 25.11
CA ALA A 45 -6.94 2.58 25.44
C ALA A 45 -6.81 3.86 26.29
N GLN A 46 -6.29 3.72 27.50
CA GLN A 46 -5.97 4.87 28.33
C GLN A 46 -4.83 5.67 27.67
N PRO A 47 -4.87 7.01 27.76
CA PRO A 47 -3.73 7.81 27.33
C PRO A 47 -2.46 7.36 28.07
N PRO A 48 -1.27 7.55 27.48
CA PRO A 48 -0.03 7.24 28.18
C PRO A 48 0.00 7.98 29.53
N PRO A 49 0.53 7.37 30.61
CA PRO A 49 0.45 7.92 31.97
C PRO A 49 1.09 9.32 32.12
N ASN A 50 2.00 9.69 31.21
CA ASN A 50 2.63 11.01 31.13
C ASN A 50 2.20 11.80 29.87
N GLY A 51 1.07 11.44 29.26
CA GLY A 51 0.56 12.06 28.05
C GLY A 51 -0.18 13.38 28.28
N PRO A 52 -0.49 14.13 27.20
CA PRO A 52 -1.35 15.30 27.29
C PRO A 52 -2.71 14.93 27.89
N LYS A 53 -3.26 15.82 28.74
CA LYS A 53 -4.57 15.63 29.39
C LYS A 53 -5.73 15.52 28.42
N GLU A 54 -5.56 16.07 27.22
CA GLU A 54 -6.54 16.00 26.13
C GLU A 54 -5.94 15.25 24.95
N TYR A 55 -6.66 14.24 24.47
CA TYR A 55 -6.31 13.47 23.27
C TYR A 55 -7.41 13.60 22.22
N LYS A 56 -7.01 13.61 20.95
CA LYS A 56 -7.96 13.64 19.82
C LYS A 56 -7.99 12.30 19.11
N VAL A 57 -9.19 11.75 18.89
CA VAL A 57 -9.34 10.52 18.10
C VAL A 57 -9.10 10.85 16.63
N ILE A 58 -8.22 10.09 15.97
CA ILE A 58 -8.03 10.17 14.51
C ILE A 58 -9.32 9.70 13.84
N ARG A 59 -9.87 10.54 12.98
CA ARG A 59 -11.10 10.26 12.23
C ARG A 59 -10.86 10.37 10.74
N SER A 60 -11.64 9.59 10.00
CA SER A 60 -11.70 9.66 8.55
C SER A 60 -12.12 11.04 8.07
N ASN A 61 -11.37 11.60 7.12
CA ASN A 61 -11.72 12.82 6.41
C ASN A 61 -12.25 12.50 4.99
N LYS A 62 -12.65 13.54 4.23
CA LYS A 62 -13.18 13.35 2.87
C LYS A 62 -12.17 12.73 1.90
N TYR A 63 -10.88 13.03 2.06
CA TYR A 63 -9.80 12.49 1.23
C TYR A 63 -9.52 11.02 1.55
N ASP A 64 -9.65 10.61 2.82
CA ASP A 64 -9.56 9.21 3.22
C ASP A 64 -10.65 8.36 2.53
N ARG A 65 -11.85 8.91 2.35
CA ARG A 65 -12.94 8.23 1.61
C ARG A 65 -12.64 8.08 0.13
N ILE A 66 -12.08 9.12 -0.50
CA ILE A 66 -11.65 9.06 -1.91
C ILE A 66 -10.52 8.05 -2.06
N PHE A 67 -9.56 8.06 -1.15
CA PHE A 67 -8.45 7.11 -1.14
C PHE A 67 -8.94 5.66 -0.93
N LYS A 68 -9.96 5.43 -0.10
CA LYS A 68 -10.63 4.12 0.03
C LYS A 68 -11.23 3.63 -1.29
N LEU A 69 -11.88 4.51 -2.05
CA LEU A 69 -12.42 4.13 -3.36
C LEU A 69 -11.30 3.74 -4.33
N TYR A 70 -10.21 4.50 -4.34
CA TYR A 70 -9.00 4.14 -5.09
C TYR A 70 -8.47 2.76 -4.68
N LEU A 71 -8.26 2.51 -3.38
CA LEU A 71 -7.81 1.22 -2.86
C LEU A 71 -8.75 0.08 -3.26
N LEU A 72 -10.06 0.29 -3.19
CA LEU A 72 -11.04 -0.72 -3.57
C LEU A 72 -10.92 -1.10 -5.05
N THR A 73 -10.71 -0.11 -5.94
CA THR A 73 -10.46 -0.40 -7.36
C THR A 73 -9.15 -1.16 -7.57
N GLY A 74 -8.10 -0.81 -6.81
CA GLY A 74 -6.84 -1.56 -6.78
C GLY A 74 -7.04 -3.01 -6.35
N ILE A 75 -7.79 -3.26 -5.27
CA ILE A 75 -8.08 -4.62 -4.79
C ILE A 75 -8.81 -5.45 -5.86
N ILE A 76 -9.85 -4.89 -6.50
CA ILE A 76 -10.60 -5.57 -7.57
C ILE A 76 -9.66 -5.91 -8.74
N TYR A 77 -8.78 -4.99 -9.10
CA TYR A 77 -7.78 -5.22 -10.13
C TYR A 77 -6.83 -6.35 -9.73
N TYR A 78 -6.21 -6.29 -8.55
CA TYR A 78 -5.27 -7.33 -8.08
C TYR A 78 -5.91 -8.71 -7.99
N ILE A 79 -7.19 -8.81 -7.59
CA ILE A 79 -7.92 -10.08 -7.63
C ILE A 79 -8.02 -10.59 -9.07
N SER A 80 -8.44 -9.72 -9.99
CA SER A 80 -8.61 -10.08 -11.41
C SER A 80 -7.28 -10.49 -12.04
N ASP A 81 -6.19 -9.79 -11.72
CA ASP A 81 -4.84 -10.06 -12.22
C ASP A 81 -4.28 -11.37 -11.64
N THR A 82 -4.51 -11.63 -10.36
CA THR A 82 -4.14 -12.91 -9.72
C THR A 82 -4.85 -14.10 -10.37
N ILE A 83 -6.17 -13.97 -10.64
CA ILE A 83 -6.94 -14.99 -11.36
C ILE A 83 -6.38 -15.17 -12.78
N TYR A 84 -6.06 -14.08 -13.46
CA TYR A 84 -5.47 -14.12 -14.80
C TYR A 84 -4.13 -14.87 -14.82
N LEU A 85 -3.22 -14.58 -13.88
CA LEU A 85 -1.95 -15.29 -13.74
C LEU A 85 -2.15 -16.79 -13.55
N MET A 86 -3.07 -17.20 -12.66
CA MET A 86 -3.39 -18.61 -12.46
C MET A 86 -3.96 -19.27 -13.72
N MET A 87 -4.85 -18.58 -14.45
CA MET A 87 -5.43 -19.12 -15.68
C MET A 87 -4.41 -19.24 -16.81
N LYS A 88 -3.44 -18.33 -16.87
CA LYS A 88 -2.42 -18.28 -17.93
C LYS A 88 -1.31 -19.29 -17.72
N TYR A 89 -0.79 -19.38 -16.50
CA TYR A 89 0.41 -20.15 -16.18
C TYR A 89 0.14 -21.44 -15.39
N GLY A 90 -1.08 -21.62 -14.87
CA GLY A 90 -1.41 -22.80 -14.06
C GLY A 90 -0.64 -22.83 -12.73
N PHE A 91 -0.24 -24.03 -12.29
CA PHE A 91 0.56 -24.23 -11.08
C PHE A 91 2.07 -24.35 -11.35
N ASP A 92 2.47 -24.45 -12.62
CA ASP A 92 3.87 -24.59 -13.04
C ASP A 92 4.51 -23.21 -13.26
N LEU A 93 4.51 -22.39 -12.21
CA LEU A 93 5.05 -21.02 -12.24
C LEU A 93 6.58 -21.07 -12.17
N GLU A 94 7.28 -20.45 -13.13
CA GLU A 94 8.72 -20.22 -12.98
C GLU A 94 8.98 -19.18 -11.87
N ALA A 95 10.25 -18.95 -11.54
CA ALA A 95 10.61 -18.15 -10.37
C ALA A 95 10.03 -16.72 -10.41
N CYS A 96 9.98 -16.08 -11.59
CA CYS A 96 9.44 -14.73 -11.72
C CYS A 96 7.91 -14.70 -11.60
N GLU A 97 7.21 -15.61 -12.25
CA GLU A 97 5.75 -15.73 -12.19
C GLU A 97 5.31 -16.10 -10.77
N LEU A 98 6.03 -17.00 -10.10
CA LEU A 98 5.76 -17.38 -8.72
C LEU A 98 5.97 -16.19 -7.78
N SER A 99 7.05 -15.42 -7.98
CA SER A 99 7.34 -14.23 -7.18
C SER A 99 6.25 -13.17 -7.35
N MET A 100 5.78 -12.94 -8.58
CA MET A 100 4.67 -12.05 -8.88
C MET A 100 3.36 -12.53 -8.25
N PHE A 101 3.06 -13.83 -8.35
CA PHE A 101 1.88 -14.42 -7.75
C PHE A 101 1.88 -14.24 -6.22
N ILE A 102 2.99 -14.57 -5.55
CA ILE A 102 3.15 -14.38 -4.10
C ILE A 102 3.07 -12.88 -3.75
N HIS A 103 3.69 -11.99 -4.54
CA HIS A 103 3.58 -10.54 -4.37
C HIS A 103 2.11 -10.09 -4.38
N HIS A 104 1.31 -10.56 -5.33
CA HIS A 104 -0.10 -10.22 -5.44
C HIS A 104 -0.91 -10.71 -4.24
N MET A 105 -0.69 -11.96 -3.83
CA MET A 105 -1.38 -12.56 -2.67
C MET A 105 -1.08 -11.79 -1.38
N CYS A 106 0.20 -11.47 -1.13
CA CYS A 106 0.60 -10.66 0.02
C CYS A 106 0.06 -9.22 -0.06
N THR A 107 0.02 -8.63 -1.25
CA THR A 107 -0.50 -7.27 -1.46
C THR A 107 -2.00 -7.22 -1.20
N LEU A 108 -2.75 -8.22 -1.67
CA LEU A 108 -4.18 -8.38 -1.39
C LEU A 108 -4.44 -8.53 0.10
N ALA A 109 -3.72 -9.42 0.79
CA ALA A 109 -3.86 -9.61 2.24
C ALA A 109 -3.60 -8.31 3.02
N THR A 110 -2.54 -7.58 2.67
CA THR A 110 -2.21 -6.28 3.29
C THR A 110 -3.30 -5.25 3.00
N SER A 111 -3.79 -5.19 1.75
CA SER A 111 -4.80 -4.24 1.30
C SER A 111 -6.14 -4.41 2.03
N PHE A 112 -6.52 -5.63 2.40
CA PHE A 112 -7.71 -5.89 3.22
C PHE A 112 -7.62 -5.28 4.62
N TYR A 113 -6.43 -5.18 5.21
CA TYR A 113 -6.25 -4.46 6.47
C TYR A 113 -6.21 -2.94 6.24
N ILE A 114 -5.52 -2.50 5.19
CA ILE A 114 -5.41 -1.06 4.85
C ILE A 114 -6.80 -0.45 4.58
N ILE A 115 -7.70 -1.13 3.87
CA ILE A 115 -9.04 -0.58 3.58
C ILE A 115 -9.92 -0.39 4.83
N GLN A 116 -9.62 -1.13 5.91
CA GLN A 116 -10.30 -0.99 7.20
C GLN A 116 -9.81 0.22 8.01
N ALA A 117 -8.68 0.83 7.64
CA ALA A 117 -8.15 1.98 8.35
C ALA A 117 -9.09 3.18 8.24
N ASP A 118 -9.32 3.89 9.35
CA ASP A 118 -10.16 5.09 9.32
C ASP A 118 -9.46 6.28 8.68
N HIS A 119 -8.13 6.34 8.77
CA HIS A 119 -7.31 7.43 8.24
C HIS A 119 -6.05 6.90 7.55
N TYR A 120 -5.67 7.53 6.44
CA TYR A 120 -4.49 7.18 5.66
C TYR A 120 -3.39 8.22 5.84
N PRO A 121 -2.44 8.00 6.75
CA PRO A 121 -1.32 8.92 6.88
C PRO A 121 -0.52 8.97 5.57
N TRP A 122 0.15 10.11 5.33
CA TRP A 122 0.87 10.35 4.08
C TRP A 122 1.91 9.27 3.77
N PHE A 123 2.60 8.73 4.80
CA PHE A 123 3.64 7.72 4.61
C PHE A 123 3.05 6.37 4.16
N LEU A 124 1.85 6.00 4.61
CA LEU A 124 1.16 4.79 4.16
C LEU A 124 0.64 4.98 2.73
N SER A 125 -0.02 6.11 2.48
CA SER A 125 -0.59 6.41 1.16
C SER A 125 0.48 6.66 0.10
N PHE A 126 1.66 7.17 0.49
CA PHE A 126 2.79 7.40 -0.41
C PHE A 126 3.23 6.10 -1.09
N SER A 127 3.57 5.05 -0.33
CA SER A 127 4.05 3.80 -0.92
C SER A 127 3.03 3.21 -1.90
N ILE A 128 1.75 3.21 -1.52
CA ILE A 128 0.67 2.69 -2.37
C ILE A 128 0.54 3.53 -3.65
N SER A 129 0.51 4.86 -3.54
CA SER A 129 0.37 5.74 -4.72
C SER A 129 1.61 5.74 -5.59
N PHE A 130 2.80 5.61 -4.99
CA PHE A 130 4.07 5.57 -5.70
C PHE A 130 4.24 4.27 -6.50
N HIS A 131 3.59 3.18 -6.09
CA HIS A 131 3.56 1.94 -6.86
C HIS A 131 3.03 2.15 -8.29
N CYS A 132 2.06 3.04 -8.50
CA CYS A 132 1.59 3.41 -9.84
C CYS A 132 2.71 3.97 -10.73
N PHE A 133 3.68 4.72 -10.17
CA PHE A 133 4.82 5.22 -10.94
C PHE A 133 5.76 4.08 -11.37
N LEU A 134 5.98 3.08 -10.51
CA LEU A 134 6.78 1.90 -10.88
C LEU A 134 6.16 1.13 -12.04
N ILE A 135 4.83 1.04 -12.04
CA ILE A 135 4.07 0.38 -13.09
C ILE A 135 4.09 1.17 -14.41
N LEU A 136 3.89 2.48 -14.36
CA LEU A 136 3.83 3.30 -15.59
C LEU A 136 5.20 3.50 -16.23
N PHE A 137 6.27 3.44 -15.43
CA PHE A 137 7.63 3.70 -15.87
C PHE A 137 8.60 2.58 -15.44
N PRO A 138 8.36 1.32 -15.81
CA PRO A 138 9.10 0.16 -15.30
C PRO A 138 10.59 0.17 -15.70
N TRP A 139 10.94 0.90 -16.76
CA TRP A 139 12.31 1.07 -17.24
C TRP A 139 13.14 2.07 -16.42
N ILE A 140 12.51 2.91 -15.59
CA ILE A 140 13.23 3.89 -14.77
C ILE A 140 13.64 3.25 -13.45
N GLY A 141 14.78 2.54 -13.46
CA GLY A 141 15.29 1.82 -12.29
C GLY A 141 15.41 2.67 -11.02
N PHE A 142 15.68 3.98 -11.15
CA PHE A 142 15.76 4.92 -10.04
C PHE A 142 14.49 4.98 -9.17
N LEU A 143 13.31 4.77 -9.76
CA LEU A 143 12.05 4.80 -9.03
C LEU A 143 11.98 3.71 -7.95
N ASN A 144 12.65 2.57 -8.14
CA ASN A 144 12.71 1.51 -7.13
C ASN A 144 13.35 2.01 -5.83
N TYR A 145 14.39 2.85 -5.89
CA TYR A 145 15.03 3.39 -4.69
C TYR A 145 14.11 4.35 -3.93
N ILE A 146 13.34 5.18 -4.64
CA ILE A 146 12.33 6.06 -4.02
C ILE A 146 11.26 5.22 -3.34
N TYR A 147 10.76 4.19 -4.03
CA TYR A 147 9.75 3.29 -3.48
C TYR A 147 10.24 2.57 -2.22
N ILE A 148 11.45 1.98 -2.25
CA ILE A 148 12.06 1.31 -1.09
C ILE A 148 12.24 2.31 0.08
N SER A 149 12.70 3.53 -0.19
CA SER A 149 12.85 4.57 0.83
C SER A 149 11.50 4.94 1.46
N GLY A 150 10.45 5.06 0.63
CA GLY A 150 9.08 5.25 1.08
C GLY A 150 8.60 4.09 1.96
N TYR A 151 8.92 2.86 1.58
CA TYR A 151 8.56 1.66 2.34
C TYR A 151 9.25 1.60 3.71
N ILE A 152 10.55 1.93 3.78
CA ILE A 152 11.30 2.04 5.03
C ILE A 152 10.70 3.14 5.91
N CYS A 153 10.40 4.32 5.33
CA CYS A 153 9.75 5.42 6.04
C CYS A 153 8.38 5.00 6.59
N TYR A 154 7.58 4.30 5.78
CA TYR A 154 6.30 3.73 6.17
C TYR A 154 6.44 2.75 7.34
N ALA A 155 7.38 1.80 7.25
CA ALA A 155 7.62 0.82 8.30
C ALA A 155 8.06 1.49 9.62
N TYR A 156 9.01 2.43 9.54
CA TYR A 156 9.46 3.21 10.70
C TYR A 156 8.32 4.01 11.32
N ALA A 157 7.56 4.77 10.52
CA ALA A 157 6.48 5.62 11.01
C ALA A 157 5.37 4.80 11.68
N MET A 158 5.08 3.58 11.22
CA MET A 158 4.12 2.68 11.87
C MET A 158 4.56 2.22 13.27
N THR A 159 5.86 2.28 13.59
CA THR A 159 6.36 1.97 14.95
C THR A 159 6.21 3.14 15.93
N LEU A 160 5.85 4.32 15.44
CA LEU A 160 5.66 5.51 16.25
C LEU A 160 4.22 5.63 16.75
N HIS A 161 4.03 6.45 17.79
CA HIS A 161 2.70 6.84 18.25
C HIS A 161 1.97 7.64 17.14
N PRO A 162 0.66 7.44 16.91
CA PRO A 162 -0.25 6.54 17.64
C PRO A 162 -0.44 5.17 16.99
N TRP A 163 0.22 4.92 15.87
CA TRP A 163 0.05 3.74 15.03
C TRP A 163 0.47 2.46 15.76
N ASN A 164 1.54 2.53 16.53
CA ASN A 164 2.05 1.40 17.31
C ASN A 164 1.10 0.89 18.41
N LYS A 165 0.02 1.62 18.72
CA LYS A 165 -1.03 1.19 19.65
C LYS A 165 -2.24 0.58 18.97
N SER A 166 -2.38 0.75 17.65
CA SER A 166 -3.49 0.20 16.89
C SER A 166 -3.21 -1.26 16.49
N PRO A 167 -4.08 -2.21 16.89
CA PRO A 167 -3.97 -3.59 16.40
C PRO A 167 -4.08 -3.68 14.88
N LEU A 168 -4.88 -2.81 14.25
CA LEU A 168 -5.01 -2.79 12.80
C LEU A 168 -3.69 -2.40 12.13
N PHE A 169 -3.07 -1.30 12.57
CA PHE A 169 -1.79 -0.86 12.01
C PHE A 169 -0.66 -1.85 12.27
N TRP A 170 -0.72 -2.60 13.37
CA TRP A 170 0.22 -3.71 13.61
C TRP A 170 0.06 -4.84 12.59
N ARG A 171 -1.18 -5.23 12.25
CA ARG A 171 -1.45 -6.20 11.17
C ARG A 171 -0.98 -5.71 9.82
N ILE A 172 -1.18 -4.42 9.53
CA ILE A 172 -0.68 -3.76 8.31
C ILE A 172 0.86 -3.86 8.26
N LEU A 173 1.57 -3.57 9.36
CA LEU A 173 3.03 -3.68 9.39
C LEU A 173 3.51 -5.13 9.20
N VAL A 174 2.92 -6.10 9.89
CA VAL A 174 3.31 -7.51 9.78
C VAL A 174 3.11 -8.03 8.36
N THR A 175 1.94 -7.78 7.77
CA THR A 175 1.66 -8.20 6.39
C THR A 175 2.55 -7.49 5.36
N ALA A 176 2.88 -6.22 5.62
CA ALA A 176 3.86 -5.50 4.84
C ALA A 176 5.30 -6.03 5.01
N ALA A 177 5.69 -6.51 6.19
CA ALA A 177 7.00 -7.15 6.33
C ALA A 177 7.10 -8.42 5.46
N ILE A 178 6.00 -9.19 5.37
CA ILE A 178 5.93 -10.38 4.50
C ILE A 178 6.10 -10.02 3.02
N LEU A 179 5.58 -8.86 2.58
CA LEU A 179 5.74 -8.36 1.21
C LEU A 179 7.19 -8.18 0.77
N VAL A 180 8.15 -8.05 1.70
CA VAL A 180 9.58 -7.94 1.37
C VAL A 180 10.09 -9.23 0.72
N ILE A 181 9.55 -10.40 1.09
CA ILE A 181 9.98 -11.70 0.57
C ILE A 181 9.82 -11.78 -0.96
N PRO A 182 8.61 -11.61 -1.54
CA PRO A 182 8.46 -11.68 -2.99
C PRO A 182 9.17 -10.52 -3.71
N ILE A 183 9.30 -9.34 -3.09
CA ILE A 183 10.10 -8.23 -3.67
C ILE A 183 11.57 -8.64 -3.80
N ALA A 184 12.14 -9.26 -2.76
CA ALA A 184 13.50 -9.78 -2.81
C ALA A 184 13.64 -10.88 -3.86
N MET A 185 12.66 -11.78 -3.98
CA MET A 185 12.67 -12.82 -5.02
C MET A 185 12.64 -12.21 -6.43
N LEU A 186 11.80 -11.20 -6.68
CA LEU A 186 11.78 -10.48 -7.97
C LEU A 186 13.15 -9.86 -8.28
N PHE A 187 13.76 -9.22 -7.28
CA PHE A 187 15.07 -8.59 -7.41
C PHE A 187 16.18 -9.61 -7.72
N PHE A 188 16.28 -10.68 -6.93
CA PHE A 188 17.35 -11.68 -7.09
C PHE A 188 17.22 -12.54 -8.35
N ASN A 189 16.01 -12.73 -8.86
CA ASN A 189 15.77 -13.43 -10.13
C ASN A 189 15.88 -12.52 -11.36
N ASN A 190 16.31 -11.25 -11.20
CA ASN A 190 16.37 -10.25 -12.28
C ASN A 190 15.05 -10.10 -13.04
N CYS A 191 13.93 -10.25 -12.35
CA CYS A 191 12.61 -10.06 -12.95
C CYS A 191 12.44 -8.57 -13.24
N ASN A 192 12.48 -8.20 -14.51
CA ASN A 192 12.24 -6.81 -14.93
C ASN A 192 10.75 -6.50 -14.78
N ASN A 193 10.41 -5.36 -14.17
CA ASN A 193 9.05 -4.84 -14.06
C ASN A 193 8.34 -4.74 -15.44
N ALA A 194 9.11 -4.63 -16.54
CA ALA A 194 8.58 -4.60 -17.90
C ALA A 194 8.30 -5.99 -18.51
N ASN A 195 8.94 -7.06 -18.00
CA ASN A 195 8.83 -8.41 -18.53
C ASN A 195 7.80 -9.27 -17.77
N THR A 196 7.30 -8.77 -16.64
CA THR A 196 6.32 -9.46 -15.80
C THR A 196 4.86 -9.29 -16.25
N TYR A 197 4.58 -8.63 -17.39
CA TYR A 197 3.23 -8.36 -17.92
C TYR A 197 3.09 -8.60 -19.44
#